data_AF-A0A848WX81-F1
#
_entry.id   AF-A0A848WX81-F1
#
_cell.length_a   1.000
_cell.length_b   1.000
_cell.length_c   1.000
_cell.angle_alpha   90.00
_cell.angle_beta   90.00
_cell.angle_gamma   90.00
#
_symmetry.space_group_name_H-M   'P 1'
#
loop_
_entity.id
_entity.type
_entity.pdbx_description
1 polymer ?
#
loop_
_entity_poly.entity_id
_entity_poly.type
_entity_poly.pdbx_seq_one_letter_code
_entity_poly.pdbx_strand_id
1 'polypeptide(L)'
;MAAGLWKDKYAANNKNEYFAEGVQSWFDNNREPDHDHNHVNTRAELIEYDPDLAALLKEVFGDTELVYVRPPDRKDQAHLKGYDYSKSPKFVWPKRLRLIDLKK
;
A
#
# COMPACT_ATOMS: atom_id res chain seq x y z
N MET A 1 -8.90 -8.62 -18.97
CA MET A 1 -8.05 -7.52 -19.45
C MET A 1 -7.52 -7.87 -20.83
N ALA A 2 -7.76 -7.04 -21.84
CA ALA A 2 -7.42 -7.35 -23.24
C ALA A 2 -5.90 -7.31 -23.53
N ALA A 3 -5.14 -6.53 -22.76
CA ALA A 3 -3.71 -6.35 -22.94
C ALA A 3 -2.81 -7.42 -22.28
N GLY A 4 -3.39 -8.35 -21.49
CA GLY A 4 -2.62 -9.37 -20.77
C GLY A 4 -1.81 -8.85 -19.57
N LEU A 5 -1.90 -7.55 -19.26
CA LEU A 5 -1.33 -6.95 -18.06
C LEU A 5 -1.89 -7.60 -16.80
N TRP A 6 -1.07 -7.60 -15.73
CA TRP A 6 -1.41 -8.13 -14.41
C TRP A 6 -1.82 -9.61 -14.38
N LYS A 7 -1.59 -10.35 -15.47
CA LYS A 7 -1.99 -11.75 -15.57
C LYS A 7 -1.43 -12.57 -14.40
N ASP A 8 -2.30 -13.37 -13.80
CA ASP A 8 -2.03 -14.24 -12.64
C ASP A 8 -1.60 -13.47 -11.38
N LYS A 9 -1.86 -12.15 -11.32
CA LYS A 9 -1.58 -11.28 -10.17
C LYS A 9 -2.85 -10.79 -9.50
N TYR A 10 -2.71 -10.32 -8.26
CA TYR A 10 -3.85 -9.91 -7.43
C TYR A 10 -4.69 -8.82 -8.09
N ALA A 11 -4.05 -7.88 -8.77
CA ALA A 11 -4.70 -6.82 -9.55
C ALA A 11 -5.64 -7.36 -10.65
N ALA A 12 -5.43 -8.58 -11.16
CA ALA A 12 -6.31 -9.19 -12.16
C ALA A 12 -7.56 -9.86 -11.60
N ASN A 13 -7.69 -9.97 -10.27
CA ASN A 13 -8.81 -10.69 -9.65
C ASN A 13 -10.15 -10.00 -9.89
N ASN A 14 -10.22 -8.68 -9.75
CA ASN A 14 -11.41 -7.89 -10.04
C ASN A 14 -11.09 -6.39 -10.22
N LYS A 15 -12.07 -5.61 -10.68
CA LYS A 15 -11.90 -4.17 -10.93
C LYS A 15 -11.53 -3.33 -9.69
N ASN A 16 -11.92 -3.77 -8.50
CA ASN A 16 -11.61 -3.06 -7.27
C ASN A 16 -10.14 -3.31 -6.88
N GLU A 17 -9.65 -4.54 -7.02
CA GLU A 17 -8.22 -4.84 -6.82
C GLU A 17 -7.36 -4.17 -7.87
N TYR A 18 -7.78 -4.17 -9.13
CA TYR A 18 -7.10 -3.44 -10.20
C TYR A 18 -6.90 -1.96 -9.85
N PHE A 19 -7.97 -1.31 -9.37
CA PHE A 19 -7.89 0.07 -8.92
C PHE A 19 -7.04 0.22 -7.66
N ALA A 20 -7.21 -0.65 -6.66
CA ALA A 20 -6.49 -0.56 -5.39
C ALA A 20 -4.97 -0.76 -5.56
N GLU A 21 -4.56 -1.74 -6.34
CA GLU A 21 -3.17 -2.02 -6.68
C GLU A 21 -2.56 -0.86 -7.48
N GLY A 22 -3.30 -0.32 -8.46
CA GLY A 22 -2.90 0.89 -9.16
C GLY A 22 -2.70 2.09 -8.23
N VAL A 23 -3.63 2.32 -7.29
CA VAL A 23 -3.51 3.39 -6.28
C VAL A 23 -2.28 3.20 -5.40
N GLN A 24 -2.00 1.97 -4.98
CA GLN A 24 -0.79 1.67 -4.19
C GLN A 24 0.47 2.03 -4.99
N SER A 25 0.57 1.63 -6.26
CA SER A 25 1.72 1.96 -7.10
C SER A 25 1.78 3.47 -7.39
N TRP A 26 0.64 4.15 -7.58
CA TRP A 26 0.59 5.61 -7.80
C TRP A 26 1.18 6.44 -6.65
N PHE A 27 1.17 5.91 -5.42
CA PHE A 27 1.75 6.55 -4.24
C PHE A 27 3.05 5.86 -3.76
N ASP A 28 3.70 5.07 -4.62
CA ASP A 28 4.91 4.29 -4.36
C ASP A 28 4.84 3.44 -3.08
N ASN A 29 3.70 2.76 -2.89
CA ASN A 29 3.42 1.94 -1.73
C ASN A 29 2.90 0.55 -2.09
N ASN A 30 3.05 0.09 -3.33
CA ASN A 30 2.73 -1.29 -3.64
C ASN A 30 3.87 -2.22 -3.21
N ARG A 31 3.59 -3.51 -3.15
CA ARG A 31 4.55 -4.54 -2.77
C ARG A 31 5.51 -4.84 -3.91
N GLU A 32 6.76 -5.10 -3.51
CA GLU A 32 7.76 -5.72 -4.36
C GLU A 32 7.28 -7.08 -4.89
N PRO A 33 7.86 -7.57 -6.00
CA PRO A 33 7.46 -8.83 -6.62
C PRO A 33 7.38 -10.00 -5.64
N ASP A 34 6.23 -10.66 -5.63
CA ASP A 34 6.02 -11.92 -4.94
C ASP A 34 5.08 -12.84 -5.75
N HIS A 35 4.47 -13.81 -5.08
CA HIS A 35 3.48 -14.68 -5.73
C HIS A 35 2.33 -13.87 -6.35
N ASP A 36 1.80 -12.92 -5.61
CA ASP A 36 0.57 -12.18 -5.91
C ASP A 36 0.83 -10.84 -6.61
N HIS A 37 2.02 -10.27 -6.48
CA HIS A 37 2.40 -8.96 -7.02
C HIS A 37 3.46 -9.11 -8.13
N ASN A 38 3.50 -8.17 -9.06
CA ASN A 38 4.54 -8.09 -10.09
C ASN A 38 5.58 -7.01 -9.74
N HIS A 39 6.32 -6.51 -10.73
CA HIS A 39 7.36 -5.49 -10.56
C HIS A 39 6.83 -4.05 -10.50
N VAL A 40 5.52 -3.83 -10.57
CA VAL A 40 4.95 -2.48 -10.70
C VAL A 40 4.60 -1.96 -9.31
N ASN A 41 5.58 -1.39 -8.61
CA ASN A 41 5.38 -0.89 -7.25
C ASN A 41 5.53 0.62 -7.07
N THR A 42 5.95 1.32 -8.12
CA THR A 42 6.07 2.79 -8.16
C THR A 42 5.17 3.40 -9.23
N ARG A 43 4.95 4.72 -9.13
CA ARG A 43 4.20 5.48 -10.13
C ARG A 43 4.91 5.45 -11.48
N ALA A 44 6.24 5.52 -11.46
CA ALA A 44 7.05 5.50 -12.67
C ALA A 44 6.86 4.18 -13.44
N GLU A 45 6.97 3.04 -12.75
CA GLU A 45 6.72 1.73 -13.36
C GLU A 45 5.27 1.59 -13.82
N LEU A 46 4.30 2.13 -13.07
CA LEU A 46 2.89 2.08 -13.46
C LEU A 46 2.63 2.84 -14.76
N ILE A 47 3.22 4.04 -14.92
CA ILE A 47 3.10 4.83 -16.15
C ILE A 47 3.65 4.08 -17.36
N GLU A 48 4.75 3.35 -17.19
CA GLU A 48 5.36 2.54 -18.26
C GLU A 48 4.56 1.26 -18.55
N TYR A 49 4.10 0.57 -17.51
CA TYR A 49 3.47 -0.74 -17.62
C TYR A 49 1.99 -0.69 -18.02
N ASP A 50 1.22 0.23 -17.42
CA ASP A 50 -0.23 0.36 -17.61
C ASP A 50 -0.63 1.85 -17.73
N PRO A 51 -0.33 2.49 -18.88
CA PRO A 51 -0.57 3.92 -19.08
C PRO A 51 -2.05 4.30 -19.01
N ASP A 52 -2.97 3.38 -19.32
CA ASP A 52 -4.41 3.63 -19.24
C ASP A 52 -4.87 3.72 -17.77
N LEU A 53 -4.40 2.81 -16.91
CA LEU A 53 -4.63 2.91 -15.47
C LEU A 53 -3.96 4.16 -14.90
N ALA A 54 -2.72 4.46 -15.30
CA ALA A 54 -2.03 5.66 -14.87
C ALA A 54 -2.80 6.95 -15.24
N ALA A 55 -3.39 7.01 -16.44
CA ALA A 55 -4.21 8.14 -16.87
C ALA A 55 -5.48 8.29 -16.02
N LEU A 56 -6.17 7.18 -15.70
CA LEU A 56 -7.31 7.19 -14.78
C LEU A 56 -6.94 7.71 -13.39
N LEU A 57 -5.83 7.21 -12.82
CA LEU A 57 -5.37 7.65 -11.51
C LEU A 57 -4.94 9.12 -11.52
N LYS A 58 -4.34 9.59 -12.62
CA LYS A 58 -4.06 11.02 -12.82
C LYS A 58 -5.33 11.87 -12.85
N GLU A 59 -6.41 11.41 -13.48
CA GLU A 59 -7.68 12.12 -13.46
C GLU A 59 -8.25 12.24 -12.04
N VAL A 60 -8.13 11.18 -11.24
CA VAL A 60 -8.66 11.13 -9.86
C VAL A 60 -7.80 11.93 -8.87
N PHE A 61 -6.47 11.81 -8.95
CA PHE A 61 -5.55 12.33 -7.94
C PHE A 61 -4.72 13.54 -8.41
N GLY A 62 -4.79 13.89 -9.70
CA GLY A 62 -4.01 14.97 -10.29
C GLY A 62 -2.51 14.72 -10.27
N ASP A 63 -1.73 15.79 -10.38
CA ASP A 63 -0.26 15.79 -10.32
C ASP A 63 0.25 15.79 -8.87
N THR A 64 -0.40 15.04 -7.97
CA THR A 64 -0.02 14.96 -6.57
C THR A 64 1.44 14.53 -6.40
N GLU A 65 2.23 15.31 -5.66
CA GLU A 65 3.61 14.97 -5.29
C GLU A 65 3.69 14.05 -4.07
N LEU A 66 2.53 13.65 -3.51
CA LEU A 66 2.51 12.75 -2.37
C LEU A 66 3.12 11.41 -2.77
N VAL A 67 4.11 10.99 -1.99
CA VAL A 67 4.72 9.67 -2.01
C VAL A 67 4.60 9.11 -0.59
N TYR A 68 4.21 7.85 -0.47
CA TYR A 68 4.09 7.25 0.86
C TYR A 68 5.45 7.17 1.54
N VAL A 69 5.48 7.56 2.81
CA VAL A 69 6.63 7.39 3.69
C VAL A 69 6.19 6.56 4.89
N ARG A 70 6.89 5.45 5.10
CA ARG A 70 6.64 4.57 6.26
C ARG A 70 6.79 5.37 7.55
N PRO A 71 5.95 5.16 8.57
CA PRO A 71 5.99 5.92 9.81
C PRO A 71 7.38 6.06 10.46
N PRO A 72 8.25 5.01 10.51
CA PRO A 72 9.60 5.14 11.08
C PRO A 72 10.54 6.06 10.29
N ASP A 73 10.30 6.22 8.98
CA ASP A 73 11.15 6.97 8.05
C ASP A 73 10.70 8.43 7.90
N ARG A 74 9.56 8.81 8.53
CA ARG A 74 9.03 10.17 8.46
C ARG A 74 9.94 11.14 9.23
N LYS A 75 10.50 12.11 8.51
CA LYS A 75 11.45 13.10 9.04
C LYS A 75 10.76 14.23 9.82
N ASP A 76 9.53 14.57 9.46
CA ASP A 76 8.75 15.57 10.20
C ASP A 76 8.08 14.93 11.43
N GLN A 77 8.70 15.18 12.58
CA GLN A 77 8.23 14.72 13.89
C GLN A 77 7.79 15.91 14.77
N ALA A 78 7.46 17.08 14.20
CA ALA A 78 7.04 18.24 14.97
C ALA A 78 5.83 17.94 15.87
N HIS A 79 4.89 17.13 15.38
CA HIS A 79 3.73 16.65 16.12
C HIS A 79 4.08 15.69 17.29
N LEU A 80 5.31 15.19 17.36
CA LEU A 80 5.82 14.31 18.42
C LEU A 80 6.70 15.08 19.42
N LYS A 81 6.75 16.41 19.35
CA LYS A 81 7.55 17.23 20.27
C LYS A 81 7.14 16.95 21.72
N GLY A 82 8.08 16.44 22.51
CA GLY A 82 7.85 16.08 23.91
C GLY A 82 7.20 14.72 24.15
N TYR A 83 6.94 13.94 23.09
CA TYR A 83 6.45 12.57 23.20
C TYR A 83 7.60 11.63 23.58
N ASP A 84 7.39 10.83 24.63
CA ASP A 84 8.36 9.83 25.10
C ASP A 84 7.90 8.43 24.68
N TYR A 85 8.55 7.88 23.66
CA TYR A 85 8.25 6.55 23.12
C TYR A 85 8.39 5.44 24.17
N SER A 86 9.21 5.63 25.21
CA SER A 86 9.36 4.62 26.27
C SER A 86 8.09 4.49 27.14
N LYS A 87 7.26 5.54 27.13
CA LYS A 87 5.99 5.60 27.87
C LYS A 87 4.78 5.24 27.01
N SER A 88 4.96 4.91 25.73
CA SER A 88 3.86 4.52 24.85
C SER A 88 3.13 3.28 25.43
N PRO A 89 1.79 3.27 25.44
CA PRO A 89 1.04 2.09 25.84
C PRO A 89 1.35 0.95 24.87
N LYS A 90 1.67 -0.22 25.40
CA LYS A 90 1.81 -1.42 24.59
C LYS A 90 0.44 -2.07 24.44
N PHE A 91 0.16 -2.56 23.24
CA PHE A 91 -1.03 -3.37 23.04
C PHE A 91 -0.97 -4.61 23.94
N VAL A 92 -2.08 -4.88 24.64
CA VAL A 92 -2.24 -6.03 25.51
C VAL A 92 -3.62 -6.62 25.27
N TRP A 93 -3.67 -7.90 24.89
CA TRP A 93 -4.94 -8.59 24.71
C TRP A 93 -5.76 -8.55 26.02
N PRO A 94 -7.07 -8.21 25.95
CA PRO A 94 -7.99 -8.34 27.08
C PRO A 94 -7.95 -9.77 27.63
N LYS A 95 -8.06 -9.93 28.96
CA LYS A 95 -8.00 -11.26 29.62
C LYS A 95 -8.91 -12.30 28.96
N ARG A 96 -10.12 -11.90 28.56
CA ARG A 96 -11.11 -12.77 27.89
C ARG A 96 -10.64 -13.37 26.56
N LEU A 97 -9.69 -12.73 25.86
CA LEU A 97 -9.16 -13.18 24.57
C LEU A 97 -7.83 -13.94 24.70
N ARG A 98 -7.22 -13.99 25.88
CA ARG A 98 -5.98 -14.75 26.13
C ARG A 98 -6.19 -16.26 26.26
N LEU A 99 -7.44 -16.69 26.40
CA LEU A 99 -7.83 -18.09 26.65
C LEU A 99 -8.26 -18.82 25.37
N ILE A 100 -8.20 -18.17 24.21
CA ILE A 100 -8.49 -18.82 22.93
C ILE A 100 -7.18 -19.47 22.46
N ASP A 101 -7.09 -20.78 22.63
CA ASP A 101 -6.02 -21.57 22.00
C ASP A 101 -6.24 -21.50 20.48
N LEU A 102 -5.37 -20.78 19.78
CA LEU A 102 -5.44 -20.59 18.33
C LEU A 102 -4.97 -21.83 17.53
N LYS A 103 -4.83 -22.99 18.20
CA LYS A 103 -4.63 -24.28 17.53
C LYS A 103 -5.96 -24.87 17.07
N LYS A 104 -6.48 -24.40 15.95
CA LYS A 104 -7.31 -25.21 15.05
C LYS A 104 -6.97 -24.88 13.61
#